data_AF-A0A7S4P0T3-F1
#
_entry.id   AF-A0A7S4P0T3-F1
#
_cell.length_a   1.000
_cell.length_b   1.000
_cell.length_c   1.000
_cell.angle_alpha   90.00
_cell.angle_beta   90.00
_cell.angle_gamma   90.00
#
_symmetry.space_group_name_H-M   'P 1'
#
loop_
_entity.id
_entity.type
_entity.pdbx_description
1 polymer ?
#
loop_
_entity_poly.entity_id
_entity_poly.type
_entity_poly.pdbx_seq_one_letter_code
_entity_poly.pdbx_strand_id
1 'polypeptide(L)'
;RIMEPGFLQLSTPSATHCHLHPLVMFQVLDHHTRRNDETGRVVGALLGSANADGSVAIRNSFPMNHDDVTHQDFGLFFNTMEALHQKVNAREHVIVTDAARRQRDIDL
;
A
#
# COMPACT_ATOMS: atom_id res chain seq x y z
N ARG A 1 -31.54 5.09 -2.56
CA ARG A 1 -30.56 3.98 -2.50
C ARG A 1 -29.32 4.54 -1.82
N ILE A 2 -29.17 4.24 -0.52
CA ILE A 2 -28.14 4.84 0.36
C ILE A 2 -26.79 4.21 -0.02
N MET A 3 -25.77 5.04 -0.21
CA MET A 3 -24.39 4.60 -0.49
C MET A 3 -23.76 4.13 0.82
N GLU A 4 -23.50 2.83 0.94
CA GLU A 4 -22.66 2.27 2.00
C GLU A 4 -21.23 2.82 1.84
N PRO A 5 -20.63 3.42 2.89
CA PRO A 5 -19.21 3.72 2.88
C PRO A 5 -18.46 2.40 2.98
N GLY A 6 -17.96 1.91 1.83
CA GLY A 6 -17.13 0.72 1.77
C GLY A 6 -15.87 0.90 2.60
N PHE A 7 -15.89 0.44 3.84
CA PHE A 7 -14.71 0.38 4.69
C PHE A 7 -13.80 -0.74 4.18
N LEU A 8 -12.50 -0.46 4.13
CA LEU A 8 -11.48 -1.39 3.66
C LEU A 8 -11.32 -2.52 4.67
N GLN A 9 -11.98 -3.66 4.42
CA GLN A 9 -11.81 -4.85 5.22
C GLN A 9 -10.49 -5.55 4.84
N LEU A 10 -9.42 -5.26 5.60
CA LEU A 10 -8.15 -6.00 5.52
C LEU A 10 -8.37 -7.40 6.09
N SER A 11 -8.63 -8.38 5.22
CA SER A 11 -8.67 -9.80 5.61
C SER A 11 -7.24 -10.34 5.84
N THR A 12 -6.75 -10.14 7.05
CA THR A 12 -5.58 -10.80 7.66
C THR A 12 -5.91 -11.04 9.14
N PRO A 13 -5.29 -12.01 9.84
CA PRO A 13 -5.79 -12.55 11.10
C PRO A 13 -6.03 -11.43 12.11
N SER A 14 -7.30 -11.14 12.37
CA SER A 14 -7.86 -10.18 13.34
C SER A 14 -6.85 -9.18 13.92
N ALA A 15 -6.24 -8.33 13.08
CA ALA A 15 -5.50 -7.18 13.57
C ALA A 15 -6.55 -6.20 14.12
N THR A 16 -6.78 -6.24 15.43
CA THR A 16 -7.82 -5.43 16.08
C THR A 16 -7.46 -3.95 16.09
N HIS A 17 -6.18 -3.59 15.94
CA HIS A 17 -5.71 -2.21 15.95
C HIS A 17 -4.59 -1.94 14.93
N CYS A 18 -4.82 -0.96 14.07
CA CYS A 18 -3.82 -0.39 13.17
C CYS A 18 -3.45 1.02 13.64
N HIS A 19 -2.16 1.27 13.84
CA HIS A 19 -1.61 2.57 14.17
C HIS A 19 -0.96 3.17 12.93
N LEU A 20 -1.56 4.22 12.39
CA LEU A 20 -1.04 4.95 11.24
C LEU A 20 -0.22 6.15 11.71
N HIS A 21 1.05 6.21 11.32
CA HIS A 21 1.88 7.38 11.56
C HIS A 21 1.41 8.53 10.66
N PRO A 22 1.22 9.77 11.17
CA PRO A 22 0.70 10.89 10.38
C PRO A 22 1.49 11.17 9.09
N LEU A 23 2.80 10.88 9.10
CA LEU A 23 3.66 10.96 7.90
C LEU A 23 3.07 10.23 6.70
N VAL A 24 2.47 9.07 6.90
CA VAL A 24 1.91 8.25 5.82
C VAL A 24 0.75 8.95 5.14
N MET A 25 -0.13 9.61 5.91
CA MET A 25 -1.22 10.41 5.33
C MET A 25 -0.66 11.56 4.50
N PHE A 26 0.38 12.24 4.96
CA PHE A 26 1.02 13.32 4.20
C PHE A 26 1.67 12.82 2.92
N GLN A 27 2.31 11.64 2.94
CA GLN A 27 2.89 11.03 1.74
C GLN A 27 1.82 10.66 0.70
N VAL A 28 0.71 10.08 1.14
CA VAL A 28 -0.42 9.74 0.27
C VAL A 28 -1.03 11.00 -0.35
N LEU A 29 -1.23 12.04 0.46
CA LEU A 29 -1.77 13.32 -0.01
C LEU A 29 -0.82 14.04 -0.96
N ASP A 30 0.47 14.14 -0.61
CA ASP A 30 1.49 14.74 -1.47
C ASP A 30 1.52 14.06 -2.84
N HIS A 31 1.53 12.72 -2.85
CA HIS A 31 1.50 11.99 -4.10
C HIS A 31 0.19 12.19 -4.88
N HIS A 32 -0.96 12.20 -4.20
CA HIS A 32 -2.24 12.48 -4.84
C HIS A 32 -2.30 13.87 -5.49
N THR A 33 -1.66 14.87 -4.90
CA THR A 33 -1.61 16.24 -5.46
C THR A 33 -0.63 16.40 -6.62
N ARG A 34 0.36 15.50 -6.74
CA ARG A 34 1.39 15.55 -7.79
C ARG A 34 1.11 14.63 -8.99
N ARG A 35 0.01 13.88 -8.95
CA ARG A 35 -0.36 12.97 -10.05
C ARG A 35 -0.68 13.75 -11.33
N ASN A 36 -0.51 13.10 -12.47
CA ASN A 36 -1.02 13.62 -13.73
C ASN A 36 -2.56 13.55 -13.70
N ASP A 37 -3.25 14.59 -14.15
CA ASP A 37 -4.71 14.72 -13.99
C ASP A 37 -5.49 13.60 -14.69
N GLU A 38 -4.89 12.98 -15.71
CA GLU A 38 -5.49 11.90 -16.50
C GLU A 38 -5.70 10.61 -15.70
N THR A 39 -4.95 10.39 -14.61
CA THR A 39 -4.96 9.12 -13.87
C THR A 39 -5.71 9.32 -12.56
N GLY A 40 -7.04 9.16 -12.62
CA GLY A 40 -8.00 9.44 -11.54
C GLY A 40 -7.78 8.68 -10.22
N ARG A 41 -6.75 7.84 -10.11
CA ARG A 41 -6.45 7.02 -8.93
C ARG A 41 -4.96 6.86 -8.70
N VAL A 42 -4.56 7.02 -7.43
CA VAL A 42 -3.23 6.70 -6.94
C VAL A 42 -3.18 5.25 -6.46
N VAL A 43 -2.12 4.54 -6.82
CA VAL A 43 -1.79 3.21 -6.29
C VAL A 43 -0.49 3.31 -5.51
N GLY A 44 -0.39 2.59 -4.40
CA GLY A 44 0.82 2.59 -3.57
C GLY A 44 0.88 1.38 -2.64
N ALA A 45 2.02 1.26 -1.97
CA ALA A 45 2.27 0.25 -0.95
C ALA A 45 2.48 0.93 0.40
N LEU A 46 1.91 0.35 1.47
CA LEU A 46 2.14 0.79 2.85
C LEU A 46 3.17 -0.12 3.52
N LEU A 47 4.09 0.48 4.25
CA LEU A 47 5.16 -0.20 4.96
C LEU A 47 5.04 0.02 6.47
N GLY A 48 5.44 -1.00 7.20
CA GLY A 48 5.43 -0.96 8.65
C GLY A 48 5.82 -2.28 9.25
N SER A 49 5.35 -2.54 10.47
CA SER A 49 5.62 -3.79 11.17
C SER A 49 4.38 -4.28 11.91
N ALA A 50 4.18 -5.59 11.90
CA ALA A 50 3.24 -6.24 12.80
C ALA A 50 3.95 -6.56 14.12
N ASN A 51 3.29 -6.26 15.23
CA ASN A 51 3.74 -6.58 16.57
C ASN A 51 3.18 -7.96 17.01
N ALA A 52 3.83 -8.56 18.00
CA ALA A 52 3.42 -9.87 18.52
C ALA A 52 2.04 -9.86 19.20
N ASP A 53 1.55 -8.69 19.61
CA ASP A 53 0.22 -8.48 20.19
C ASP A 53 -0.91 -8.39 19.15
N GLY A 54 -0.59 -8.50 17.86
CA GLY A 54 -1.54 -8.37 16.76
C GLY A 54 -1.79 -6.93 16.29
N SER A 55 -1.13 -5.94 16.89
CA SER A 55 -1.19 -4.55 16.42
C SER A 55 -0.29 -4.34 15.21
N VAL A 56 -0.72 -3.47 14.30
CA VAL A 56 0.04 -3.15 13.08
C VAL A 56 0.40 -1.67 13.08
N ALA A 57 1.70 -1.35 13.05
CA ALA A 57 2.18 0.01 12.98
C ALA A 57 2.60 0.34 11.54
N ILE A 58 1.86 1.23 10.88
CA ILE A 58 2.13 1.71 9.53
C ILE A 58 2.93 3.01 9.63
N ARG A 59 4.14 3.02 9.10
CA ARG A 59 5.09 4.13 9.30
C ARG A 59 5.47 4.85 8.02
N ASN A 60 5.38 4.18 6.88
CA ASN A 60 5.81 4.72 5.60
C ASN A 60 4.92 4.23 4.46
N SER A 61 5.03 4.89 3.30
CA SER A 61 4.37 4.50 2.07
C SER A 61 5.18 4.94 0.86
N PHE A 62 5.06 4.22 -0.25
CA PHE A 62 5.58 4.67 -1.54
C PHE A 62 4.54 4.49 -2.65
N PRO A 63 4.47 5.44 -3.60
CA PRO A 63 3.57 5.34 -4.72
C PRO A 63 4.07 4.34 -5.76
N MET A 64 3.12 3.78 -6.51
CA MET A 64 3.38 2.91 -7.64
C MET A 64 2.65 3.44 -8.85
N ASN A 65 3.38 3.64 -9.95
CA ASN A 65 2.80 4.09 -11.21
C ASN A 65 1.97 2.93 -11.81
N HIS A 66 0.70 3.20 -12.11
CA HIS A 66 -0.22 2.24 -12.73
C HIS A 66 -0.47 2.54 -14.21
N ASP A 67 0.19 3.55 -14.76
CA ASP A 67 -0.09 4.07 -16.09
C ASP A 67 0.66 3.21 -17.13
N ASP A 68 -0.10 2.38 -17.85
CA ASP A 68 0.31 1.63 -19.05
C ASP A 68 1.58 0.76 -18.98
N VAL A 69 2.07 0.45 -17.78
CA VAL A 69 3.24 -0.42 -17.61
C VAL A 69 2.82 -1.89 -17.59
N THR A 70 3.59 -2.76 -18.23
CA THR A 70 3.31 -4.20 -18.21
C THR A 70 3.38 -4.73 -16.77
N HIS A 71 2.65 -5.83 -16.49
CA HIS A 71 2.68 -6.48 -15.16
C HIS A 71 4.10 -6.82 -14.68
N GLN A 72 5.03 -7.06 -15.62
CA GLN A 72 6.42 -7.39 -15.32
C GLN A 72 7.21 -6.18 -14.81
N ASP A 73 7.02 -5.01 -15.43
CA ASP A 73 7.69 -3.77 -15.03
C ASP A 73 7.20 -3.30 -13.66
N PHE A 74 5.91 -3.48 -13.39
CA PHE A 74 5.31 -3.21 -12.08
C PHE A 74 5.98 -4.05 -10.97
N GLY A 75 6.14 -5.36 -11.20
CA GLY A 75 6.78 -6.24 -10.23
C GLY A 75 8.25 -5.90 -9.98
N LEU A 76 8.99 -5.54 -11.02
CA LEU A 76 10.39 -5.10 -10.89
C LEU A 76 10.51 -3.82 -10.06
N PHE A 77 9.67 -2.83 -10.34
CA PHE A 77 9.64 -1.58 -9.59
C PHE A 77 9.32 -1.82 -8.12
N PHE A 78 8.27 -2.60 -7.84
CA PHE A 78 7.86 -2.95 -6.48
C PHE A 78 9.01 -3.61 -5.69
N ASN A 79 9.62 -4.66 -6.25
CA ASN A 79 10.72 -5.38 -5.60
C ASN A 79 11.93 -4.47 -5.36
N THR A 80 12.22 -3.58 -6.31
CA THR A 80 13.32 -2.62 -6.16
C THR A 80 13.04 -1.62 -5.03
N MET A 81 11.82 -1.05 -4.99
CA MET A 81 11.43 -0.10 -3.96
C MET A 81 11.38 -0.75 -2.57
N GLU A 82 10.87 -1.97 -2.47
CA GLU A 82 10.89 -2.74 -1.23
C GLU A 82 12.32 -2.96 -0.73
N ALA A 83 13.22 -3.42 -1.60
CA ALA A 83 14.62 -3.67 -1.24
C ALA A 83 15.33 -2.39 -0.79
N LEU A 84 15.04 -1.24 -1.41
CA LEU A 84 15.59 0.05 -0.98
C LEU A 84 15.08 0.47 0.39
N HIS A 85 13.78 0.31 0.67
CA HIS A 85 13.21 0.61 1.97
C HIS A 85 13.76 -0.30 3.06
N GLN A 86 13.96 -1.59 2.77
CA GLN A 86 14.59 -2.54 3.71
C GLN A 86 16.04 -2.15 4.04
N LYS A 87 16.79 -1.56 3.10
CA LYS A 87 18.15 -1.06 3.37
C LYS A 87 18.15 0.12 4.34
N VAL A 88 17.13 0.96 4.31
CA VAL A 88 16.99 2.10 5.24
C VAL A 88 16.47 1.64 6.59
N ASN A 89 15.49 0.73 6.60
CA ASN A 89 14.91 0.17 7.80
C ASN A 89 14.52 -1.30 7.60
N ALA A 90 15.36 -2.21 8.07
CA ALA A 90 15.15 -3.64 7.95
C ALA A 90 13.95 -4.18 8.74
N ARG A 91 13.37 -3.37 9.64
CA ARG A 91 12.18 -3.73 10.44
C ARG A 91 10.87 -3.41 9.73
N GLU A 92 10.94 -2.72 8.59
CA GLU A 92 9.77 -2.38 7.79
C GLU A 92 9.58 -3.39 6.68
N HIS A 93 8.35 -3.88 6.58
CA HIS A 93 7.89 -4.79 5.55
C HIS A 93 6.61 -4.25 4.95
N VAL A 94 6.30 -4.71 3.74
CA VAL A 94 5.07 -4.31 3.06
C VAL A 94 3.87 -4.95 3.78
N ILE A 95 2.95 -4.12 4.25
CA ILE A 95 1.74 -4.55 4.97
C ILE A 95 0.56 -4.70 4.00
N VAL A 96 0.41 -3.75 3.08
CA VAL A 96 -0.68 -3.78 2.09
C VAL A 96 -0.19 -3.21 0.77
N THR A 97 -0.60 -3.85 -0.32
CA THR A 97 -0.49 -3.29 -1.67
C THR A 97 -1.87 -3.35 -2.30
N ASP A 98 -2.26 -2.28 -3.00
CA ASP A 98 -3.51 -2.30 -3.76
C ASP A 98 -3.41 -3.26 -4.98
N ALA A 99 -2.18 -3.51 -5.45
CA ALA A 99 -1.91 -4.47 -6.53
C ALA A 99 -2.14 -5.94 -6.12
N ALA A 100 -2.01 -6.30 -4.83
CA ALA A 100 -2.31 -7.64 -4.36
C ALA A 100 -3.81 -8.02 -4.51
N ARG A 101 -4.69 -7.05 -4.77
CA ARG A 101 -6.10 -7.31 -5.06
C ARG A 101 -6.29 -8.01 -6.41
N ARG A 102 -5.42 -7.77 -7.40
CA ARG A 102 -5.60 -8.30 -8.76
C ARG A 102 -5.10 -9.74 -8.94
N GLN A 103 -4.18 -10.20 -8.09
CA GLN A 103 -3.71 -11.60 -8.13
C GLN A 103 -4.79 -12.58 -7.63
N ARG A 104 -5.69 -12.15 -6.73
CA ARG A 104 -6.79 -12.99 -6.23
C ARG A 104 -8.00 -13.10 -7.16
N ASP A 105 -8.12 -12.21 -8.14
CA ASP A 105 -9.18 -12.24 -9.16
C ASP A 105 -8.78 -13.06 -10.41
N ILE A 106 -7.53 -13.52 -10.53
CA ILE A 106 -7.05 -14.31 -11.69
C ILE A 106 -7.01 -15.82 -11.39
N ASP A 107 -7.03 -16.21 -10.11
CA ASP A 107 -7.04 -17.62 -9.68
C ASP A 107 -8.47 -18.14 -9.35
N LEU A 108 -9.52 -17.51 -9.88
CA LEU A 108 -10.94 -17.93 -9.79
C LEU A 108 -11.59 -18.11 -11.16
#